data_AF-A0A821HZQ6-F1
#
_entry.id   AF-A0A821HZQ6-F1
#
_cell.length_a   1.000
_cell.length_b   1.000
_cell.length_c   1.000
_cell.angle_alpha   90.00
_cell.angle_beta   90.00
_cell.angle_gamma   90.00
#
_symmetry.space_group_name_H-M   'P 1'
#
loop_
_entity.id
_entity.type
_entity.pdbx_description
1 polymer ?
#
loop_
_entity_poly.entity_id
_entity_poly.type
_entity_poly.pdbx_seq_one_letter_code
_entity_poly.pdbx_strand_id
1 'polypeptide(L)'
;MQSFNNPLLILAELYKGKEAVDLVQHLIEICCDAIEIGHDELLEHTLDRPSKDTLTYFMLFEKCFIKISLRQNILNRLQNLWNLWEEKGLQARQIMHWQTFTSNQEFYFDEIWNIVGIYAKKTYKVNKLFDKQYQEMLKMIKLKENIANCLNAYCVESIDKEKYLAALDSLQRKIDEGRIQGITVEPELKRLEQLAARLSQVSKSHAWIHYYIKQIHNQETSTNAASKRSAEAAETVDIDLLFDKGE
;
A
#
# COMPACT_ATOMS: atom_id res chain seq x y z
N MET A 1 -25.81 -12.03 -26.12
CA MET A 1 -25.01 -11.06 -26.90
C MET A 1 -23.90 -11.82 -27.59
N GLN A 2 -23.89 -11.77 -28.92
CA GLN A 2 -23.11 -12.61 -29.82
C GLN A 2 -21.64 -12.17 -29.88
N SER A 3 -20.74 -13.02 -29.40
CA SER A 3 -19.26 -12.87 -29.38
C SER A 3 -18.62 -13.11 -30.76
N PHE A 4 -19.13 -12.48 -31.82
CA PHE A 4 -18.76 -12.83 -33.21
C PHE A 4 -17.54 -12.08 -33.79
N ASN A 5 -16.79 -11.30 -33.00
CA ASN A 5 -15.72 -10.45 -33.52
C ASN A 5 -14.31 -10.79 -33.02
N ASN A 6 -14.07 -11.96 -32.40
CA ASN A 6 -12.72 -12.39 -32.05
C ASN A 6 -12.30 -13.59 -32.94
N PRO A 7 -11.48 -13.35 -33.98
CA PRO A 7 -11.01 -14.39 -34.88
C PRO A 7 -10.32 -15.55 -34.16
N LEU A 8 -9.61 -15.29 -33.04
CA LEU A 8 -8.94 -16.34 -32.27
C LEU A 8 -9.92 -17.25 -31.53
N LEU A 9 -11.05 -16.73 -31.05
CA LEU A 9 -12.09 -17.56 -30.44
C LEU A 9 -12.68 -18.53 -31.48
N ILE A 10 -13.01 -18.01 -32.66
CA ILE A 10 -13.56 -18.81 -33.77
C ILE A 10 -12.54 -19.88 -34.20
N LEU A 11 -11.28 -19.51 -34.39
CA LEU A 11 -10.23 -20.46 -34.78
C LEU A 11 -9.99 -21.53 -33.70
N ALA A 12 -10.03 -21.16 -32.41
CA ALA A 12 -9.91 -22.12 -31.32
C ALA A 12 -11.10 -23.10 -31.26
N GLU A 13 -12.32 -22.63 -31.53
CA GLU A 13 -13.50 -23.48 -31.66
C GLU A 13 -13.38 -24.47 -32.82
N LEU A 14 -12.94 -24.01 -34.00
CA LEU A 14 -12.68 -24.87 -35.16
C LEU A 14 -11.60 -25.93 -34.86
N TYR A 15 -10.53 -25.53 -34.17
CA TYR A 15 -9.48 -26.45 -33.73
C TYR A 15 -10.03 -27.53 -32.79
N LYS A 16 -10.94 -27.18 -31.86
CA LYS A 16 -11.62 -28.15 -30.97
C LYS A 16 -12.50 -29.12 -31.75
N GLY A 17 -13.16 -28.65 -32.81
CA GLY A 17 -13.94 -29.47 -33.74
C GLY A 17 -13.10 -30.48 -34.55
N LYS A 18 -11.76 -30.39 -34.49
CA LYS A 18 -10.80 -31.17 -35.29
C LYS A 18 -10.99 -30.99 -36.80
N GLU A 19 -11.55 -29.86 -37.21
CA GLU A 19 -11.72 -29.50 -38.61
C GLU A 19 -10.41 -28.89 -39.13
N ALA A 20 -9.86 -29.45 -40.22
CA ALA A 20 -8.67 -28.93 -40.91
C ALA A 20 -7.54 -28.48 -39.96
N VAL A 21 -7.22 -29.33 -38.96
CA VAL A 21 -6.37 -29.00 -37.80
C VAL A 21 -5.09 -28.26 -38.19
N ASP A 22 -4.39 -28.71 -39.22
CA ASP A 22 -3.12 -28.12 -39.64
C ASP A 22 -3.29 -26.70 -40.21
N LEU A 23 -4.33 -26.46 -41.01
CA LEU A 23 -4.65 -25.14 -41.55
C LEU A 23 -5.08 -24.18 -40.44
N VAL A 24 -5.98 -24.65 -39.56
CA VAL A 24 -6.45 -23.84 -38.43
C VAL A 24 -5.29 -23.49 -37.49
N GLN A 25 -4.42 -24.46 -37.19
CA GLN A 25 -3.22 -24.21 -36.39
C GLN A 25 -2.31 -23.14 -37.01
N HIS A 26 -2.09 -23.20 -38.34
CA HIS A 26 -1.27 -22.21 -39.05
C HIS A 26 -1.90 -20.80 -39.01
N LEU A 27 -3.23 -20.70 -39.12
CA LEU A 27 -3.93 -19.43 -38.99
C LEU A 27 -3.85 -18.87 -37.58
N ILE A 28 -3.95 -19.73 -36.55
CA ILE A 28 -3.78 -19.30 -35.16
C ILE A 28 -2.36 -18.77 -34.94
N GLU A 29 -1.34 -19.46 -35.47
CA GLU A 29 0.06 -19.01 -35.38
C GLU A 29 0.25 -17.63 -36.02
N ILE A 30 -0.24 -17.42 -37.24
CA ILE A 30 -0.17 -16.11 -37.92
C ILE A 30 -0.89 -15.02 -37.12
N CYS A 31 -2.08 -15.32 -36.57
CA CYS A 31 -2.80 -14.36 -35.73
C CYS A 31 -2.03 -14.04 -34.44
N CYS A 32 -1.40 -15.02 -33.82
CA CYS A 32 -0.60 -14.82 -32.62
C CYS A 32 0.69 -14.04 -32.86
N ASP A 33 1.31 -14.16 -34.04
CA ASP A 33 2.51 -13.40 -34.40
C ASP A 33 2.24 -11.89 -34.47
N ALA A 34 1.00 -11.48 -34.71
CA ALA A 34 0.58 -10.07 -34.73
C ALA A 34 0.21 -9.52 -33.34
N ILE A 35 0.15 -10.36 -32.30
CA ILE A 35 -0.29 -9.97 -30.95
C ILE A 35 0.92 -9.66 -30.07
N GLU A 36 0.93 -8.45 -29.53
CA GLU A 36 1.88 -8.04 -28.50
C GLU A 36 1.13 -7.72 -27.21
N ILE A 37 1.38 -8.52 -26.15
CA ILE A 37 0.79 -8.27 -24.82
C ILE A 37 1.72 -7.32 -24.07
N GLY A 38 1.25 -6.14 -23.68
CA GLY A 38 2.05 -5.17 -22.93
C GLY A 38 2.47 -5.67 -21.53
N HIS A 39 3.41 -5.01 -20.84
CA HIS A 39 3.70 -5.34 -19.44
C HIS A 39 2.52 -5.02 -18.53
N ASP A 40 1.91 -3.85 -18.74
CA ASP A 40 0.75 -3.40 -17.98
C ASP A 40 -0.47 -4.28 -18.25
N GLU A 41 -0.70 -4.67 -19.50
CA GLU A 41 -1.76 -5.62 -19.87
C GLU A 41 -1.53 -7.00 -19.24
N LEU A 42 -0.28 -7.49 -19.23
CA LEU A 42 0.05 -8.74 -18.56
C LEU A 42 -0.24 -8.67 -17.06
N LEU A 43 0.11 -7.56 -16.40
CA LEU A 43 -0.23 -7.33 -15.00
C LEU A 43 -1.75 -7.19 -14.79
N GLU A 44 -2.45 -6.50 -15.68
CA GLU A 44 -3.90 -6.38 -15.61
C GLU A 44 -4.55 -7.76 -15.68
N HIS A 45 -4.16 -8.59 -16.64
CA HIS A 45 -4.74 -9.92 -16.83
C HIS A 45 -4.35 -10.94 -15.75
N THR A 46 -3.25 -10.75 -15.02
CA THR A 46 -2.72 -11.75 -14.08
C THR A 46 -2.71 -11.33 -12.63
N LEU A 47 -2.92 -10.05 -12.33
CA LEU A 47 -2.97 -9.53 -10.97
C LEU A 47 -4.14 -8.57 -10.77
N ASP A 48 -4.35 -7.59 -11.66
CA ASP A 48 -5.36 -6.55 -11.36
C ASP A 48 -6.80 -7.04 -11.60
N ARG A 49 -7.01 -7.81 -12.67
CA ARG A 49 -8.32 -8.33 -13.11
C ARG A 49 -8.19 -9.75 -13.68
N PRO A 50 -7.68 -10.73 -12.90
CA PRO A 50 -7.59 -12.10 -13.37
C PRO A 50 -8.99 -12.65 -13.66
N SER A 51 -9.19 -13.11 -14.90
CA SER A 51 -10.45 -13.70 -15.34
C SER A 51 -10.23 -14.67 -16.49
N LYS A 52 -11.17 -15.62 -16.65
CA LYS A 52 -11.21 -16.53 -17.80
C LYS A 52 -11.35 -15.84 -19.16
N ASP A 53 -11.88 -14.62 -19.17
CA ASP A 53 -12.20 -13.88 -20.39
C ASP A 53 -11.00 -13.04 -20.86
N THR A 54 -9.90 -13.01 -20.10
CA THR A 54 -8.67 -12.32 -20.49
C THR A 54 -7.93 -13.08 -21.60
N LEU A 55 -7.28 -12.33 -22.49
CA LEU A 55 -6.46 -12.91 -23.56
C LEU A 55 -5.33 -13.78 -22.99
N THR A 56 -4.70 -13.33 -21.90
CA THR A 56 -3.62 -14.10 -21.24
C THR A 56 -4.13 -15.45 -20.75
N TYR A 57 -5.27 -15.48 -20.06
CA TYR A 57 -5.85 -16.73 -19.59
C TYR A 57 -6.18 -17.66 -20.77
N PHE A 58 -6.86 -17.13 -21.79
CA PHE A 58 -7.21 -17.89 -22.98
C PHE A 58 -5.97 -18.53 -23.65
N MET A 59 -4.91 -17.76 -23.83
CA MET A 59 -3.63 -18.21 -24.41
C MET A 59 -2.91 -19.27 -23.55
N LEU A 60 -3.04 -19.20 -22.23
CA LEU A 60 -2.35 -20.12 -21.33
C LEU A 60 -3.01 -21.51 -21.28
N PHE A 61 -4.35 -21.55 -21.32
CA PHE A 61 -5.14 -22.75 -21.02
C PHE A 61 -5.74 -23.45 -22.25
N GLU A 62 -5.91 -22.77 -23.38
CA GLU A 62 -6.48 -23.39 -24.57
C GLU A 62 -5.45 -24.25 -25.33
N LYS A 63 -5.91 -25.43 -25.79
CA LYS A 63 -5.02 -26.48 -26.32
C LYS A 63 -4.31 -26.09 -27.61
N CYS A 64 -4.93 -25.27 -28.45
CA CYS A 64 -4.35 -24.80 -29.71
C CYS A 64 -3.10 -23.92 -29.49
N PHE A 65 -2.95 -23.28 -28.33
CA PHE A 65 -1.80 -22.42 -28.04
C PHE A 65 -0.63 -23.15 -27.39
N ILE A 66 -0.76 -24.45 -27.06
CA ILE A 66 0.27 -25.19 -26.29
C ILE A 66 1.66 -25.08 -26.92
N LYS A 67 1.74 -25.16 -28.26
CA LYS A 67 2.99 -25.12 -29.03
C LYS A 67 3.34 -23.73 -29.59
N ILE A 68 2.50 -22.73 -29.36
CA ILE A 68 2.66 -21.40 -29.94
C ILE A 68 3.69 -20.59 -29.16
N SER A 69 4.57 -19.89 -29.89
CA SER A 69 5.65 -19.05 -29.37
C SER A 69 5.16 -17.98 -28.39
N LEU A 70 4.00 -17.36 -28.67
CA LEU A 70 3.37 -16.35 -27.82
C LEU A 70 3.08 -16.88 -26.41
N ARG A 71 2.54 -18.10 -26.28
CA ARG A 71 2.27 -18.72 -24.97
C ARG A 71 3.56 -18.88 -24.16
N GLN A 72 4.63 -19.33 -24.83
CA GLN A 72 5.95 -19.47 -24.21
C GLN A 72 6.50 -18.10 -23.75
N ASN A 73 6.30 -17.05 -24.55
CA ASN A 73 6.69 -15.68 -24.21
C ASN A 73 5.94 -15.19 -22.96
N ILE A 74 4.62 -15.37 -22.90
CA ILE A 74 3.79 -15.04 -21.72
C ILE A 74 4.33 -15.74 -20.48
N LEU A 75 4.57 -17.06 -20.55
CA LEU A 75 5.09 -17.86 -19.43
C LEU A 75 6.46 -17.36 -18.95
N ASN A 76 7.38 -17.07 -19.88
CA ASN A 76 8.69 -16.51 -19.55
C ASN A 76 8.58 -15.14 -18.85
N ARG A 77 7.67 -14.27 -19.32
CA ARG A 77 7.48 -12.95 -18.72
C ARG A 77 6.84 -13.02 -17.34
N LEU A 78 5.89 -13.93 -17.12
CA LEU A 78 5.31 -14.17 -15.80
C LEU A 78 6.35 -14.77 -14.83
N GLN A 79 7.21 -15.66 -15.31
CA GLN A 79 8.33 -16.16 -14.52
C GLN A 79 9.30 -15.04 -14.12
N ASN A 80 9.62 -14.12 -15.05
CA ASN A 80 10.45 -12.95 -14.74
C ASN A 80 9.78 -12.01 -13.73
N LEU A 81 8.46 -11.83 -13.82
CA LEU A 81 7.69 -11.07 -12.85
C LEU A 81 7.75 -11.70 -11.45
N TRP A 82 7.64 -13.02 -11.36
CA TRP A 82 7.82 -13.74 -10.09
C TRP A 82 9.21 -13.51 -9.50
N ASN A 83 10.28 -13.69 -10.28
CA ASN A 83 11.64 -13.48 -9.82
C ASN A 83 11.83 -12.04 -9.31
N LEU A 84 11.24 -11.05 -9.99
CA LEU A 84 11.26 -9.66 -9.57
C LEU A 84 10.56 -9.44 -8.22
N TRP A 85 9.42 -10.09 -7.99
CA TRP A 85 8.72 -10.03 -6.71
C TRP A 85 9.48 -10.72 -5.58
N GLU A 86 10.16 -11.83 -5.86
CA GLU A 86 10.96 -12.56 -4.88
C GLU A 86 12.23 -11.80 -4.49
N GLU A 87 12.91 -11.18 -5.46
CA GLU A 87 14.16 -10.45 -5.23
C GLU A 87 13.94 -9.05 -4.65
N LYS A 88 13.01 -8.29 -5.23
CA LYS A 88 12.85 -6.85 -4.93
C LYS A 88 11.59 -6.54 -4.12
N GLY A 89 10.69 -7.49 -3.96
CA GLY A 89 9.41 -7.29 -3.32
C GLY A 89 8.30 -6.76 -4.25
N LEU A 90 7.12 -6.63 -3.68
CA LEU A 90 5.87 -6.13 -4.24
C LEU A 90 5.72 -4.63 -3.93
N GLN A 91 4.95 -3.93 -4.77
CA GLN A 91 4.53 -2.56 -4.49
C GLN A 91 3.31 -2.56 -3.54
N ALA A 92 3.12 -1.47 -2.78
CA ALA A 92 1.97 -1.33 -1.88
C ALA A 92 0.62 -1.53 -2.62
N ARG A 93 0.48 -0.95 -3.82
CA ARG A 93 -0.73 -1.14 -4.66
C ARG A 93 -1.03 -2.61 -4.95
N GLN A 94 -0.01 -3.41 -5.23
CA GLN A 94 -0.16 -4.84 -5.58
C GLN A 94 -0.60 -5.64 -4.36
N ILE A 95 0.00 -5.34 -3.21
CA ILE A 95 -0.34 -5.97 -1.93
C ILE A 95 -1.76 -5.62 -1.54
N MET A 96 -2.14 -4.35 -1.58
CA MET A 96 -3.48 -3.91 -1.21
C MET A 96 -4.54 -4.48 -2.15
N HIS A 97 -4.25 -4.51 -3.45
CA HIS A 97 -5.15 -5.09 -4.43
C HIS A 97 -5.40 -6.58 -4.16
N TRP A 98 -4.34 -7.35 -3.87
CA TRP A 98 -4.45 -8.75 -3.44
C TRP A 98 -5.35 -8.94 -2.22
N GLN A 99 -5.26 -8.08 -1.20
CA GLN A 99 -6.12 -8.16 -0.01
C GLN A 99 -7.62 -7.91 -0.30
N THR A 100 -7.94 -7.39 -1.49
CA THR A 100 -9.32 -7.09 -1.91
C THR A 100 -9.84 -8.04 -3.00
N PHE A 101 -9.11 -9.11 -3.29
CA PHE A 101 -9.56 -10.09 -4.28
C PHE A 101 -10.91 -10.70 -3.88
N THR A 102 -11.75 -10.88 -4.90
CA THR A 102 -12.91 -11.77 -4.80
C THR A 102 -12.46 -13.23 -4.95
N SER A 103 -13.23 -14.17 -4.42
CA SER A 103 -12.92 -15.61 -4.56
C SER A 103 -12.76 -16.06 -6.02
N ASN A 104 -13.45 -15.40 -6.95
CA ASN A 104 -13.31 -15.69 -8.39
C ASN A 104 -11.97 -15.20 -8.95
N GLN A 105 -11.50 -14.02 -8.51
CA GLN A 105 -10.19 -13.50 -8.88
C GLN A 105 -9.06 -14.35 -8.28
N GLU A 106 -9.18 -14.76 -7.02
CA GLU A 106 -8.23 -15.68 -6.37
C GLU A 106 -8.11 -16.98 -7.16
N PHE A 107 -9.24 -17.56 -7.56
CA PHE A 107 -9.26 -18.79 -8.35
C PHE A 107 -8.47 -18.66 -9.66
N TYR A 108 -8.77 -17.66 -10.50
CA TYR A 108 -8.06 -17.51 -11.78
C TYR A 108 -6.61 -17.11 -11.61
N PHE A 109 -6.31 -16.30 -10.60
CA PHE A 109 -4.95 -15.97 -10.23
C PHE A 109 -4.15 -17.24 -9.89
N ASP A 110 -4.69 -18.09 -9.02
CA ASP A 110 -4.07 -19.34 -8.60
C ASP A 110 -3.88 -20.30 -9.77
N GLU A 111 -4.86 -20.41 -10.67
CA GLU A 111 -4.71 -21.21 -11.89
C GLU A 111 -3.55 -20.71 -12.76
N ILE A 112 -3.49 -19.41 -13.03
CA ILE A 112 -2.42 -18.79 -13.82
C ILE A 112 -1.06 -19.05 -13.17
N TRP A 113 -0.92 -18.81 -11.86
CA TRP A 113 0.38 -19.00 -11.20
C TRP A 113 0.75 -20.47 -11.02
N ASN A 114 -0.22 -21.37 -10.95
CA ASN A 114 0.02 -22.81 -10.98
C ASN A 114 0.59 -23.26 -12.33
N ILE A 115 0.06 -22.78 -13.46
CA ILE A 115 0.60 -23.14 -14.79
C ILE A 115 2.01 -22.57 -15.01
N VAL A 116 2.29 -21.35 -14.52
CA VAL A 116 3.65 -20.78 -14.54
C VAL A 116 4.59 -21.62 -13.65
N GLY A 117 4.11 -22.10 -12.51
CA GLY A 117 4.87 -22.99 -11.61
C GLY A 117 5.22 -24.33 -12.26
N ILE A 118 4.25 -24.97 -12.91
CA ILE A 118 4.46 -26.20 -13.69
C ILE A 118 5.50 -25.97 -14.79
N TYR A 119 5.37 -24.88 -15.54
CA TYR A 119 6.30 -24.49 -16.60
C TYR A 119 7.72 -24.29 -16.07
N ALA A 120 7.88 -23.53 -14.99
CA ALA A 120 9.17 -23.24 -14.37
C ALA A 120 9.72 -24.41 -13.52
N LYS A 121 8.96 -25.51 -13.37
CA LYS A 121 9.26 -26.64 -12.48
C LYS A 121 9.49 -26.19 -11.03
N LYS A 122 8.69 -25.22 -10.57
CA LYS A 122 8.76 -24.63 -9.23
C LYS A 122 7.36 -24.52 -8.63
N THR A 123 7.25 -24.70 -7.32
CA THR A 123 6.02 -24.40 -6.59
C THR A 123 6.09 -22.99 -6.05
N TYR A 124 5.32 -22.07 -6.64
CA TYR A 124 5.23 -20.70 -6.16
C TYR A 124 4.35 -20.61 -4.91
N LYS A 125 4.88 -20.01 -3.86
CA LYS A 125 4.16 -19.78 -2.60
C LYS A 125 3.62 -18.35 -2.60
N VAL A 126 2.68 -18.07 -3.51
CA VAL A 126 2.24 -16.69 -3.77
C VAL A 126 1.63 -16.05 -2.52
N ASN A 127 0.68 -16.72 -1.86
CA ASN A 127 0.04 -16.23 -0.64
C ASN A 127 1.08 -15.90 0.44
N LYS A 128 2.08 -16.78 0.63
CA LYS A 128 3.15 -16.55 1.60
C LYS A 128 3.97 -15.31 1.28
N LEU A 129 4.24 -15.03 0.01
CA LEU A 129 5.00 -13.84 -0.41
C LEU A 129 4.19 -12.57 -0.16
N PHE A 130 2.92 -12.55 -0.58
CA PHE A 130 2.02 -11.42 -0.39
C PHE A 130 1.76 -11.15 1.10
N ASP A 131 1.46 -12.18 1.89
CA ASP A 131 1.23 -12.05 3.33
C ASP A 131 2.46 -11.53 4.05
N LYS A 132 3.65 -12.07 3.75
CA LYS A 132 4.90 -11.60 4.35
C LYS A 132 5.10 -10.11 4.10
N GLN A 133 4.93 -9.67 2.86
CA GLN A 133 5.14 -8.27 2.50
C GLN A 133 4.04 -7.35 3.01
N TYR A 134 2.80 -7.84 3.10
CA TYR A 134 1.71 -7.13 3.78
C TYR A 134 2.05 -6.87 5.25
N GLN A 135 2.56 -7.88 5.97
CA GLN A 135 2.98 -7.71 7.35
C GLN A 135 4.16 -6.75 7.51
N GLU A 136 5.12 -6.75 6.57
CA GLU A 136 6.22 -5.78 6.56
C GLU A 136 5.72 -4.35 6.33
N MET A 137 4.81 -4.16 5.37
CA MET A 137 4.16 -2.88 5.10
C MET A 137 3.39 -2.37 6.32
N LEU A 138 2.57 -3.20 6.95
CA LEU A 138 1.81 -2.85 8.16
C LEU A 138 2.73 -2.45 9.32
N LYS A 139 3.87 -3.12 9.50
CA LYS A 139 4.86 -2.74 10.52
C LYS A 139 5.40 -1.33 10.29
N MET A 140 5.71 -0.98 9.04
CA MET A 140 6.22 0.36 8.71
C MET A 140 5.15 1.44 8.89
N ILE A 141 3.90 1.17 8.48
CA ILE A 141 2.77 2.08 8.71
C ILE A 141 2.55 2.30 10.20
N LYS A 142 2.52 1.22 11.00
CA LYS A 142 2.36 1.31 12.45
C LYS A 142 3.50 2.07 13.12
N LEU A 143 4.75 1.86 12.68
CA LEU A 143 5.89 2.63 13.16
C LEU A 143 5.67 4.12 12.89
N LYS A 144 5.27 4.47 11.66
CA LYS A 144 5.00 5.85 11.28
C LYS A 144 3.93 6.48 12.17
N GLU A 145 2.79 5.83 12.31
CA GLU A 145 1.66 6.31 13.11
C GLU A 145 2.04 6.49 14.58
N ASN A 146 2.75 5.54 15.17
CA ASN A 146 3.17 5.61 16.56
C ASN A 146 4.11 6.80 16.82
N ILE A 147 5.11 7.01 15.95
CA ILE A 147 6.05 8.11 16.09
C ILE A 147 5.34 9.44 15.85
N ALA A 148 4.52 9.56 14.80
CA ALA A 148 3.76 10.78 14.51
C ALA A 148 2.86 11.18 15.69
N ASN A 149 2.12 10.23 16.26
CA ASN A 149 1.27 10.46 17.43
C ASN A 149 2.08 10.91 18.65
N CYS A 150 3.25 10.30 18.88
CA CYS A 150 4.14 10.69 19.98
C CYS A 150 4.67 12.11 19.81
N LEU A 151 5.15 12.47 18.61
CA LEU A 151 5.66 13.81 18.32
C LEU A 151 4.56 14.87 18.50
N ASN A 152 3.34 14.57 18.05
CA ASN A 152 2.21 15.49 18.18
C ASN A 152 1.71 15.64 19.61
N ALA A 153 1.80 14.60 20.44
CA ALA A 153 1.33 14.65 21.82
C ALA A 153 2.37 15.23 22.80
N TYR A 154 3.65 14.95 22.58
CA TYR A 154 4.71 15.21 23.58
C TYR A 154 5.77 16.20 23.14
N CYS A 155 5.90 16.45 21.83
CA CYS A 155 7.00 17.25 21.27
C CYS A 155 6.49 18.50 20.56
N VAL A 156 5.36 19.07 21.02
CA VAL A 156 4.68 20.21 20.36
C VAL A 156 5.62 21.38 20.13
N GLU A 157 6.47 21.70 21.11
CA GLU A 157 7.42 22.83 21.07
C GLU A 157 8.86 22.39 20.74
N SER A 158 9.06 21.12 20.34
CA SER A 158 10.40 20.62 20.08
C SER A 158 10.95 21.14 18.75
N ILE A 159 12.19 21.64 18.79
CA ILE A 159 12.89 22.22 17.64
C ILE A 159 13.09 21.18 16.50
N ASP A 160 13.23 19.91 16.85
CA ASP A 160 13.50 18.81 15.92
C ASP A 160 12.23 18.11 15.39
N LYS A 161 11.03 18.52 15.83
CA LYS A 161 9.76 17.90 15.44
C LYS A 161 9.58 17.84 13.92
N GLU A 162 9.78 18.97 13.24
CA GLU A 162 9.60 19.08 11.78
C GLU A 162 10.57 18.19 11.00
N LYS A 163 11.81 18.03 11.49
CA LYS A 163 12.78 17.12 10.88
C LYS A 163 12.25 15.68 10.88
N TYR A 164 11.69 15.23 12.00
CA TYR A 164 11.16 13.86 12.10
C TYR A 164 9.87 13.68 11.31
N LEU A 165 8.99 14.69 11.25
CA LEU A 165 7.80 14.64 10.40
C LEU A 165 8.19 14.51 8.92
N ALA A 166 9.19 15.27 8.45
CA ALA A 166 9.70 15.14 7.09
C ALA A 166 10.29 13.74 6.80
N ALA A 167 10.98 13.13 7.78
CA ALA A 167 11.48 11.76 7.66
C ALA A 167 10.34 10.73 7.60
N LEU A 168 9.26 10.94 8.35
CA LEU A 168 8.05 10.11 8.30
C LEU A 168 7.31 10.24 6.96
N ASP A 169 7.26 11.44 6.37
CA ASP A 169 6.68 11.67 5.05
C ASP A 169 7.54 11.06 3.93
N SER A 170 8.87 11.11 4.08
CA SER A 170 9.81 10.38 3.22
C SER A 170 9.56 8.87 3.28
N LEU A 171 9.36 8.31 4.48
CA LEU A 171 9.02 6.90 4.66
C LEU A 171 7.67 6.56 3.99
N GLN A 172 6.65 7.41 4.15
CA GLN A 172 5.35 7.20 3.50
C GLN A 172 5.47 7.15 1.98
N ARG A 173 6.16 8.13 1.37
CA ARG A 173 6.39 8.13 -0.08
C ARG A 173 7.12 6.88 -0.56
N LYS A 174 8.13 6.42 0.20
CA LYS A 174 8.82 5.16 -0.10
C LYS A 174 7.88 3.95 -0.04
N ILE A 175 6.91 3.93 0.88
CA ILE A 175 5.89 2.87 0.96
C ILE A 175 4.95 2.91 -0.24
N ASP A 176 4.47 4.10 -0.60
CA ASP A 176 3.47 4.26 -1.66
C ASP A 176 4.03 3.97 -3.06
N GLU A 177 5.25 4.42 -3.34
CA GLU A 177 5.89 4.36 -4.66
C GLU A 177 6.86 3.19 -4.81
N GLY A 178 7.44 2.73 -3.70
CA GLY A 178 8.52 1.75 -3.67
C GLY A 178 8.04 0.29 -3.63
N ARG A 179 9.03 -0.61 -3.61
CA ARG A 179 8.81 -2.03 -3.30
C ARG A 179 9.13 -2.28 -1.84
N ILE A 180 8.21 -2.93 -1.13
CA ILE A 180 8.23 -3.03 0.34
C ILE A 180 9.54 -3.58 0.88
N GLN A 181 10.06 -4.67 0.29
CA GLN A 181 11.32 -5.30 0.72
C GLN A 181 12.55 -4.40 0.54
N GLY A 182 12.52 -3.44 -0.39
CA GLY A 182 13.61 -2.49 -0.64
C GLY A 182 13.62 -1.29 0.31
N ILE A 183 12.58 -1.10 1.13
CA ILE A 183 12.45 0.08 1.99
C ILE A 183 13.28 -0.12 3.25
N THR A 184 14.32 0.70 3.39
CA THR A 184 15.09 0.79 4.62
C THR A 184 14.57 1.94 5.47
N VAL A 185 14.05 1.62 6.66
CA VAL A 185 13.67 2.63 7.66
C VAL A 185 14.92 3.31 8.18
N GLU A 186 14.90 4.65 8.16
CA GLU A 186 16.02 5.48 8.58
C GLU A 186 16.39 5.21 10.06
N PRO A 187 17.68 5.14 10.42
CA PRO A 187 18.10 4.79 11.78
C PRO A 187 17.54 5.71 12.86
N GLU A 188 17.33 6.99 12.53
CA GLU A 188 16.76 7.98 13.43
C GLU A 188 15.33 7.61 13.83
N LEU A 189 14.49 7.19 12.87
CA LEU A 189 13.11 6.73 13.15
C LEU A 189 13.09 5.44 13.97
N LYS A 190 14.03 4.51 13.72
CA LYS A 190 14.15 3.29 14.52
C LYS A 190 14.48 3.56 15.99
N ARG A 191 15.27 4.60 16.28
CA ARG A 191 15.57 5.01 17.67
C ARG A 191 14.32 5.55 18.36
N LEU A 192 13.49 6.31 17.63
CA LEU A 192 12.24 6.84 18.15
C LEU A 192 11.16 5.78 18.36
N GLU A 193 11.19 4.67 17.63
CA GLU A 193 10.20 3.59 17.74
C GLU A 193 10.04 3.09 19.19
N GLN A 194 11.16 2.83 19.89
CA GLN A 194 11.13 2.35 21.27
C GLN A 194 10.55 3.40 22.24
N LEU A 195 10.90 4.67 22.04
CA LEU A 195 10.40 5.77 22.86
C LEU A 195 8.90 6.01 22.62
N ALA A 196 8.48 6.03 21.36
CA ALA A 196 7.09 6.17 20.96
C ALA A 196 6.22 5.02 21.50
N ALA A 197 6.72 3.78 21.46
CA ALA A 197 6.03 2.63 22.02
C ALA A 197 5.77 2.81 23.53
N ARG A 198 6.76 3.24 24.30
CA ARG A 198 6.63 3.48 25.74
C ARG A 198 5.70 4.64 26.07
N LEU A 199 5.84 5.77 25.36
CA LEU A 199 5.04 6.97 25.60
C LEU A 199 3.58 6.77 25.18
N SER A 200 3.31 5.97 24.15
CA SER A 200 1.94 5.63 23.74
C SER A 200 1.14 4.86 24.80
N GLN A 201 1.81 4.11 25.68
CA GLN A 201 1.17 3.44 26.81
C GLN A 201 0.82 4.45 27.91
N VAL A 202 1.67 5.46 28.12
CA VAL A 202 1.45 6.52 29.11
C VAL A 202 0.31 7.44 28.67
N SER A 203 0.23 7.81 27.39
CA SER A 203 -0.89 8.62 26.88
C SER A 203 -2.25 7.92 27.02
N LYS A 204 -2.27 6.58 27.00
CA LYS A 204 -3.47 5.76 27.20
C LYS A 204 -3.79 5.46 28.68
N SER A 205 -2.93 5.84 29.62
CA SER A 205 -3.15 5.61 31.04
C SER A 205 -4.19 6.57 31.60
N HIS A 206 -5.29 6.04 32.14
CA HIS A 206 -6.37 6.83 32.75
C HIS A 206 -5.87 7.77 33.86
N ALA A 207 -4.91 7.30 34.68
CA ALA A 207 -4.32 8.12 35.74
C ALA A 207 -3.53 9.31 35.17
N TRP A 208 -2.82 9.10 34.06
CA TRP A 208 -2.07 10.15 33.38
C TRP A 208 -2.99 11.14 32.68
N ILE A 209 -4.03 10.67 32.01
CA ILE A 209 -5.05 11.51 31.38
C ILE A 209 -5.71 12.41 32.44
N HIS A 210 -6.14 11.84 33.58
CA HIS A 210 -6.69 12.62 34.69
C HIS A 210 -5.72 13.67 35.24
N TYR A 211 -4.45 13.29 35.42
CA TYR A 211 -3.42 14.23 35.88
C TYR A 211 -3.20 15.37 34.87
N TYR A 212 -3.08 15.05 33.58
CA TYR A 212 -2.84 16.02 32.51
C TYR A 212 -4.00 17.00 32.34
N ILE A 213 -5.24 16.50 32.33
CA ILE A 213 -6.44 17.36 32.31
C ILE A 213 -6.43 18.31 33.51
N LYS A 214 -6.11 17.81 34.70
CA LYS A 214 -6.01 18.62 35.91
C LYS A 214 -4.93 19.70 35.80
N GLN A 215 -3.79 19.41 35.17
CA GLN A 215 -2.72 20.39 34.95
C GLN A 215 -3.12 21.47 33.95
N ILE A 216 -3.75 21.12 32.82
CA ILE A 216 -4.27 22.10 31.85
C ILE A 216 -5.28 23.03 32.52
N HIS A 217 -6.25 22.47 33.26
CA HIS A 217 -7.28 23.28 33.91
C HIS A 217 -6.70 24.21 34.98
N ASN A 218 -5.66 23.78 35.68
CA ASN A 218 -4.93 24.61 36.64
C ASN A 218 -4.11 25.72 35.96
N GLN A 219 -3.58 25.48 34.75
CA GLN A 219 -2.91 26.51 33.95
C GLN A 219 -3.92 27.54 33.43
N GLU A 220 -5.05 27.11 32.87
CA GLU A 220 -6.11 28.00 32.35
C GLU A 220 -6.68 28.92 33.45
N THR A 221 -6.92 28.37 34.65
CA THR A 221 -7.36 29.15 35.81
C THR A 221 -6.28 30.12 36.32
N SER A 222 -5.01 29.76 36.22
CA SER A 222 -3.88 30.65 36.59
C SER A 222 -3.70 31.80 35.59
N THR A 223 -3.84 31.56 34.29
CA THR A 223 -3.84 32.62 33.26
C THR A 223 -5.06 33.53 33.36
N ASN A 224 -6.25 32.98 33.63
CA ASN A 224 -7.45 33.79 33.83
C ASN A 224 -7.37 34.65 35.10
N ALA A 225 -6.78 34.11 36.19
CA ALA A 225 -6.55 34.88 37.42
C ALA A 225 -5.49 35.98 37.24
N ALA A 226 -4.43 35.73 36.44
CA ALA A 226 -3.41 36.73 36.13
C ALA A 226 -3.93 37.87 35.23
N SER A 227 -4.77 37.55 34.23
CA SER A 227 -5.46 38.55 33.40
C SER A 227 -6.46 39.38 34.21
N LYS A 228 -7.18 38.76 35.15
CA LYS A 228 -8.14 39.46 36.01
C LYS A 228 -7.46 40.42 36.99
N ARG A 229 -6.33 40.01 37.59
CA ARG A 229 -5.51 40.89 38.43
C ARG A 229 -4.84 42.02 37.67
N SER A 230 -4.48 41.82 36.40
CA SER A 230 -3.93 42.89 35.55
C SER A 230 -5.00 43.91 35.14
N ALA A 231 -6.26 43.47 34.99
CA ALA A 231 -7.40 44.37 34.77
C ALA A 231 -7.78 45.14 36.06
N GLU A 232 -7.82 44.48 37.21
CA GLU A 232 -8.11 45.12 38.51
C GLU A 232 -7.00 46.10 38.95
N ALA A 233 -5.73 45.82 38.62
CA ALA A 233 -4.61 46.74 38.86
C ALA A 233 -4.62 47.97 37.95
N ALA A 234 -5.20 47.87 36.75
CA ALA A 234 -5.40 49.03 35.88
C ALA A 234 -6.56 49.93 36.36
N GLU A 235 -7.55 49.37 37.06
CA GLU A 235 -8.71 50.09 37.61
C GLU A 235 -8.41 50.75 38.98
N THR A 236 -7.38 50.29 39.70
CA THR A 236 -6.96 50.88 40.99
C THR A 236 -5.94 52.02 40.88
N VAL A 237 -5.36 52.26 39.70
CA VAL A 237 -4.41 53.36 39.49
C VAL A 237 -5.10 54.71 39.17
N ASP A 238 -6.42 54.73 38.92
CA ASP A 238 -7.17 55.95 38.56
C ASP A 238 -7.92 56.63 39.73
N ILE A 239 -7.76 56.16 40.98
CA ILE A 239 -8.48 56.74 42.15
C ILE A 239 -7.56 57.53 43.11
N ASP A 240 -6.24 57.40 43.03
CA ASP A 240 -5.30 58.10 43.93
C ASP A 240 -4.72 59.43 43.39
N LEU A 241 -5.28 59.98 42.31
CA LEU A 241 -4.84 61.27 41.73
C LEU A 241 -5.82 62.45 41.88
N LEU A 242 -6.89 62.34 42.68
CA LEU A 242 -7.96 63.37 42.69
C LEU A 242 -8.28 64.08 44.01
N PHE A 243 -7.57 63.86 45.12
CA PHE A 243 -7.82 64.63 46.34
C PHE A 243 -6.56 64.99 47.13
N ASP A 244 -5.78 65.95 46.62
CA ASP A 244 -5.05 66.88 47.48
C ASP A 244 -4.79 68.21 46.75
N LYS A 245 -5.71 69.19 46.92
CA LYS A 245 -5.46 70.64 46.80
C LYS A 245 -6.73 71.46 47.09
N GLY A 246 -6.65 72.31 48.12
CA GLY A 246 -7.56 73.42 48.43
C GLY A 246 -8.27 73.22 49.77
N GLU A 247 -8.12 74.05 50.80
CA GLU A 247 -7.55 75.40 50.99
C GLU A 247 -6.95 75.51 52.40
#